data_AF-A0A151ETU6-F1
#
_entry.id   AF-A0A151ETU6-F1
#
_cell.length_a   1.000
_cell.length_b   1.000
_cell.length_c   1.000
_cell.angle_alpha   90.00
_cell.angle_beta   90.00
_cell.angle_gamma   90.00
#
_symmetry.space_group_name_H-M   'P 1'
#
loop_
_entity.id
_entity.type
_entity.pdbx_description
1 polymer ?
#
loop_
_entity_poly.entity_id
_entity_poly.type
_entity_poly.pdbx_seq_one_letter_code
_entity_poly.pdbx_strand_id
1 'polypeptide(L)'
;MAKDIYTKIGSWAFLIGVLIAILVGLYTAFTIESEGSVINSFIFTETGGWVIWVLVIIGAIVGILSFIGKGTITSKEGPTFLMAGIALLVMAGTFWGWTDAITGPWIGALFAGISICLAIFVAPIIGLLSIKAIWEMGREV
;
A
#
# COMPACT_ATOMS: atom_id res chain seq x y z
N MET A 1 -27.48 -4.65 7.47
CA MET A 1 -27.27 -3.32 8.10
C MET A 1 -25.88 -3.17 8.69
N ALA A 2 -25.50 -3.77 9.83
CA ALA A 2 -24.14 -3.58 10.38
C ALA A 2 -23.02 -4.17 9.50
N LYS A 3 -23.25 -5.35 8.90
CA LYS A 3 -22.29 -6.00 7.98
C LYS A 3 -21.97 -5.10 6.77
N ASP A 4 -22.98 -4.44 6.22
CA ASP A 4 -22.82 -3.52 5.08
C ASP A 4 -21.98 -2.29 5.43
N ILE A 5 -22.06 -1.81 6.67
CA ILE A 5 -21.32 -0.62 7.12
C ILE A 5 -19.82 -0.93 7.22
N TYR A 6 -19.43 -2.05 7.84
CA TYR A 6 -18.01 -2.43 7.96
C TYR A 6 -17.36 -2.70 6.61
N THR A 7 -18.07 -3.36 5.70
CA THR A 7 -17.57 -3.59 4.33
C THR A 7 -17.43 -2.28 3.56
N LYS A 8 -18.38 -1.34 3.71
CA LYS A 8 -18.24 0.00 3.11
C LYS A 8 -17.06 0.77 3.70
N ILE A 9 -16.87 0.76 5.02
CA ILE A 9 -15.74 1.43 5.67
C ILE A 9 -14.42 0.87 5.15
N GLY A 10 -14.27 -0.46 5.07
CA GLY A 10 -13.08 -1.09 4.52
C GLY A 10 -12.83 -0.70 3.05
N SER A 11 -13.89 -0.58 2.25
CA SER A 11 -13.80 -0.21 0.82
C SER A 11 -13.38 1.23 0.64
N TRP A 12 -13.97 2.15 1.40
CA TRP A 12 -13.58 3.56 1.38
C TRP A 12 -12.17 3.77 1.93
N ALA A 13 -11.80 3.09 3.01
CA ALA A 13 -10.45 3.14 3.55
C ALA A 13 -9.41 2.64 2.52
N PHE A 14 -9.70 1.55 1.81
CA PHE A 14 -8.82 1.05 0.75
C PHE A 14 -8.69 2.03 -0.41
N LEU A 15 -9.81 2.57 -0.89
CA LEU A 15 -9.82 3.56 -1.97
C LEU A 15 -9.03 4.82 -1.58
N ILE A 16 -9.23 5.33 -0.36
CA ILE A 16 -8.52 6.52 0.14
C ILE A 16 -7.02 6.25 0.24
N GLY A 17 -6.60 5.08 0.73
CA GLY A 17 -5.18 4.69 0.79
C GLY A 17 -4.54 4.68 -0.60
N VAL A 18 -5.23 4.11 -1.59
CA VAL A 18 -4.77 4.09 -3.00
C VAL A 18 -4.70 5.51 -3.57
N LEU A 19 -5.71 6.34 -3.32
CA LEU A 19 -5.75 7.72 -3.80
C LEU A 19 -4.59 8.55 -3.23
N ILE A 20 -4.31 8.44 -1.93
CA ILE A 20 -3.19 9.11 -1.28
C ILE A 20 -1.87 8.65 -1.91
N ALA A 21 -1.69 7.35 -2.15
CA ALA A 21 -0.48 6.84 -2.77
C ALA A 21 -0.25 7.39 -4.19
N ILE A 22 -1.32 7.53 -4.98
CA ILE A 22 -1.26 8.14 -6.32
C ILE A 22 -0.87 9.62 -6.22
N LEU A 23 -1.49 10.37 -5.30
CA LEU A 23 -1.20 11.80 -5.12
C LEU A 23 0.25 12.03 -4.65
N VAL A 24 0.75 11.21 -3.74
CA VAL A 24 2.15 11.29 -3.28
C VAL A 24 3.12 10.93 -4.39
N GLY A 25 2.82 9.89 -5.18
CA GLY A 25 3.64 9.52 -6.33
C GLY A 25 3.69 10.63 -7.38
N LEU A 26 2.56 11.27 -7.66
CA LEU A 26 2.48 12.39 -8.58
C LEU A 26 3.27 13.61 -8.07
N TYR A 27 3.14 13.92 -6.78
CA TYR A 27 3.90 14.99 -6.15
C TYR A 27 5.41 14.73 -6.21
N THR A 28 5.83 13.49 -5.92
CA THR A 28 7.24 13.07 -5.98
C THR A 28 7.81 13.19 -7.39
N ALA A 29 7.03 12.81 -8.42
CA ALA A 29 7.42 12.99 -9.81
C ALA A 29 7.59 14.46 -10.20
N PHE A 30 6.69 15.33 -9.74
CA PHE A 30 6.74 16.77 -10.02
C PHE A 30 7.94 17.46 -9.34
N THR A 31 8.27 17.09 -8.10
CA THR A 31 9.37 17.72 -7.37
C THR A 31 10.76 17.28 -7.85
N ILE A 32 10.89 16.05 -8.36
CA ILE A 32 12.17 15.53 -8.87
C ILE A 32 12.64 16.32 -10.10
N GLU A 33 11.73 16.82 -10.95
CA GLU A 33 12.09 17.70 -12.07
C GLU A 33 12.67 19.05 -11.61
N SER A 34 12.38 19.48 -10.38
CA SER A 34 12.82 20.77 -9.84
C SER A 34 14.13 20.70 -9.04
N GLU A 35 14.44 19.57 -8.40
CA GLU A 35 15.55 19.44 -7.44
C GLU A 35 16.58 18.34 -7.77
N GLY A 36 16.37 17.56 -8.83
CA GLY A 36 17.41 16.71 -9.44
C GLY A 36 17.85 15.49 -8.63
N SER A 37 17.13 15.07 -7.58
CA SER A 37 17.48 13.88 -6.79
C SER A 37 16.27 13.14 -6.21
N VAL A 38 16.23 11.82 -6.45
CA VAL A 38 15.27 10.87 -5.84
C VAL A 38 15.45 10.77 -4.31
N ILE A 39 16.62 11.16 -3.78
CA ILE A 39 16.94 11.08 -2.35
C ILE A 39 16.16 12.14 -1.54
N ASN A 40 15.73 13.25 -2.15
CA ASN A 40 14.83 14.24 -1.55
C ASN A 40 13.34 13.92 -1.80
N SER A 41 13.00 12.65 -1.99
CA SER A 41 11.60 12.25 -2.16
C SER A 41 10.75 12.71 -0.97
N PHE A 42 9.56 13.25 -1.25
CA PHE A 42 8.61 13.79 -0.27
C PHE A 42 8.42 12.90 0.96
N ILE A 43 8.42 11.58 0.78
CA ILE A 43 8.29 10.55 1.82
C ILE A 43 9.32 10.64 2.96
N PHE A 44 10.50 11.22 2.73
CA PHE A 44 11.55 11.39 3.76
C PHE A 44 11.51 12.77 4.44
N THR A 45 10.58 13.65 4.06
CA THR A 45 10.35 14.93 4.73
C THR A 45 9.50 14.73 5.98
N GLU A 46 9.50 15.70 6.90
CA GLU A 46 8.65 15.67 8.09
C GLU A 46 7.16 15.51 7.72
N THR A 47 6.69 16.27 6.73
CA THR A 47 5.32 16.17 6.19
C THR A 47 5.05 14.79 5.58
N GLY A 48 5.99 14.26 4.79
CA GLY A 48 5.88 12.92 4.21
C GLY A 48 5.80 11.81 5.25
N GLY A 49 6.55 11.95 6.35
CA GLY A 49 6.49 11.04 7.50
C GLY A 49 5.08 10.93 8.08
N TRP A 50 4.36 12.06 8.21
CA TRP A 50 2.96 12.04 8.65
C TRP A 50 2.04 11.34 7.65
N VAL A 51 2.27 11.52 6.34
CA VAL A 51 1.49 10.82 5.30
C VAL A 51 1.73 9.32 5.33
N ILE A 52 2.98 8.88 5.51
CA ILE A 52 3.34 7.48 5.72
C ILE A 52 2.58 6.91 6.92
N TRP A 53 2.59 7.61 8.04
CA TRP A 53 1.86 7.20 9.24
C TRP A 53 0.37 7.01 8.99
N VAL A 54 -0.26 7.95 8.26
CA VAL A 54 -1.67 7.83 7.87
C VAL A 54 -1.90 6.59 7.00
N LEU A 55 -1.05 6.34 6.00
CA LEU A 55 -1.15 5.16 5.14
C LEU A 55 -1.01 3.85 5.94
N VAL A 56 -0.07 3.78 6.87
CA VAL A 56 0.12 2.62 7.75
C VAL A 56 -1.11 2.38 8.62
N ILE A 57 -1.69 3.43 9.21
CA ILE A 57 -2.88 3.32 10.07
C ILE A 57 -4.09 2.86 9.25
N ILE A 58 -4.33 3.46 8.08
CA ILE A 58 -5.44 3.05 7.20
C ILE A 58 -5.23 1.60 6.74
N GLY A 59 -4.00 1.23 6.38
CA GLY A 59 -3.64 -0.14 6.03
C GLY A 59 -3.91 -1.13 7.17
N ALA A 60 -3.52 -0.79 8.40
CA ALA A 60 -3.80 -1.60 9.58
C ALA A 60 -5.31 -1.74 9.81
N ILE A 61 -6.11 -0.68 9.66
CA ILE A 61 -7.58 -0.73 9.80
C ILE A 61 -8.18 -1.69 8.77
N VAL A 62 -7.79 -1.56 7.49
CA VAL A 62 -8.27 -2.45 6.43
C VAL A 62 -7.85 -3.90 6.69
N GLY A 63 -6.61 -4.11 7.14
CA GLY A 63 -6.09 -5.41 7.53
C GLY A 63 -6.87 -6.05 8.68
N ILE A 64 -7.13 -5.30 9.76
CA ILE A 64 -7.90 -5.78 10.92
C ILE A 64 -9.33 -6.12 10.51
N LEU A 65 -10.00 -5.25 9.74
CA LEU A 65 -11.36 -5.51 9.26
C LEU A 65 -11.40 -6.79 8.42
N SER A 66 -10.42 -6.98 7.54
CA SER A 66 -10.29 -8.18 6.70
C SER A 66 -9.97 -9.43 7.53
N PHE A 67 -9.13 -9.28 8.55
CA PHE A 67 -8.79 -10.35 9.50
C PHE A 67 -10.04 -10.88 10.21
N ILE A 68 -10.91 -10.01 10.72
CA ILE A 68 -12.16 -10.41 11.41
C ILE A 68 -13.28 -10.86 10.45
N GLY A 69 -13.03 -10.93 9.15
CA GLY A 69 -14.03 -11.37 8.14
C GLY A 69 -15.16 -10.37 7.89
N LYS A 70 -14.98 -9.11 8.31
CA LYS A 70 -15.93 -8.00 8.08
C LYS A 70 -15.39 -6.95 7.10
N GLY A 71 -14.19 -7.16 6.58
CA GLY A 71 -13.51 -6.27 5.66
C GLY A 71 -13.94 -6.49 4.22
N THR A 72 -13.21 -5.83 3.35
CA THR A 72 -13.38 -5.92 1.90
C THR A 72 -12.81 -7.20 1.32
N ILE A 73 -11.78 -7.76 1.95
CA ILE A 73 -11.10 -8.95 1.47
C ILE A 73 -11.80 -10.16 2.06
N THR A 74 -12.57 -10.85 1.24
CA THR A 74 -13.32 -12.04 1.67
C THR A 74 -12.41 -13.27 1.73
N SER A 75 -12.81 -14.33 2.45
CA SER A 75 -12.01 -15.58 2.54
C SER A 75 -11.73 -16.23 1.18
N LYS A 76 -12.59 -15.99 0.18
CA LYS A 76 -12.40 -16.47 -1.19
C LYS A 76 -11.34 -15.68 -1.96
N GLU A 77 -11.13 -14.42 -1.60
CA GLU A 77 -10.21 -13.50 -2.27
C GLU A 77 -8.88 -13.36 -1.52
N GLY A 78 -8.80 -13.87 -0.28
CA GLY A 78 -7.61 -13.82 0.57
C GLY A 78 -6.32 -14.28 -0.13
N PRO A 79 -6.29 -15.48 -0.75
CA PRO A 79 -5.10 -15.95 -1.46
C PRO A 79 -4.69 -15.04 -2.63
N THR A 80 -5.65 -14.62 -3.47
CA THR A 80 -5.38 -13.73 -4.60
C THR A 80 -4.89 -12.36 -4.14
N PHE A 81 -5.48 -11.82 -3.07
CA PHE A 81 -5.06 -10.57 -2.47
C PHE A 81 -3.64 -10.66 -1.90
N LEU A 82 -3.32 -11.74 -1.17
CA LEU A 82 -1.98 -11.97 -0.65
C LEU A 82 -0.95 -12.04 -1.78
N MET A 83 -1.24 -12.75 -2.87
CA MET A 83 -0.35 -12.81 -4.04
C MET A 83 -0.15 -11.44 -4.69
N ALA A 84 -1.24 -10.72 -4.96
CA ALA A 84 -1.17 -9.38 -5.55
C ALA A 84 -0.42 -8.41 -4.65
N GLY A 85 -0.63 -8.52 -3.34
CA GLY A 85 0.05 -7.73 -2.34
C GLY A 85 1.56 -8.00 -2.29
N ILE A 86 1.98 -9.28 -2.31
CA ILE A 86 3.39 -9.65 -2.35
C ILE A 86 4.03 -9.14 -3.65
N ALA A 87 3.35 -9.30 -4.79
CA ALA A 87 3.82 -8.76 -6.07
C ALA A 87 4.03 -7.24 -5.97
N LEU A 88 3.11 -6.52 -5.32
CA LEU A 88 3.22 -5.08 -5.11
C LEU A 88 4.39 -4.69 -4.20
N LEU A 89 4.62 -5.42 -3.10
CA LEU A 89 5.77 -5.20 -2.23
C LEU A 89 7.11 -5.40 -2.97
N VAL A 90 7.18 -6.42 -3.83
CA VAL A 90 8.36 -6.67 -4.67
C VAL A 90 8.53 -5.56 -5.70
N MET A 91 7.45 -5.16 -6.39
CA MET A 91 7.48 -4.08 -7.37
C MET A 91 8.00 -2.77 -6.78
N ALA A 92 7.63 -2.44 -5.54
CA ALA A 92 8.11 -1.23 -4.88
C ALA A 92 9.64 -1.19 -4.75
N GLY A 93 10.26 -2.30 -4.36
CA GLY A 93 11.73 -2.40 -4.30
C GLY A 93 12.37 -2.27 -5.68
N THR A 94 11.79 -2.91 -6.70
CA THR A 94 12.29 -2.84 -8.08
C THR A 94 12.21 -1.42 -8.64
N PHE A 95 11.04 -0.77 -8.55
CA PHE A 95 10.87 0.59 -9.09
C PHE A 95 11.78 1.59 -8.41
N TRP A 96 12.05 1.44 -7.12
CA TRP A 96 12.92 2.35 -6.39
C TRP A 96 14.41 2.16 -6.71
N GLY A 97 14.86 0.91 -6.90
CA GLY A 97 16.26 0.64 -7.25
C GLY A 97 16.60 0.91 -8.73
N TRP A 98 15.60 1.00 -9.59
CA TRP A 98 15.77 1.11 -11.04
C TRP A 98 15.12 2.39 -11.61
N THR A 99 14.78 3.38 -10.78
CA THR A 99 14.17 4.66 -11.21
C THR A 99 14.92 5.29 -12.38
N ASP A 100 16.25 5.29 -12.31
CA ASP A 100 17.13 5.96 -13.26
C ASP A 100 17.26 5.19 -14.59
N ALA A 101 17.00 3.87 -14.54
CA ALA A 101 17.10 2.96 -15.69
C ALA A 101 15.76 2.73 -16.40
N ILE A 102 14.63 2.83 -15.68
CA ILE A 102 13.32 2.39 -16.17
C ILE A 102 12.64 3.39 -17.10
N THR A 103 12.94 4.70 -17.05
CA THR A 103 12.54 5.71 -18.06
C THR A 103 12.90 7.11 -17.56
N GLY A 104 12.98 8.09 -18.48
CA GLY A 104 13.40 9.47 -18.21
C GLY A 104 12.68 10.22 -17.05
N PRO A 105 13.02 11.50 -16.83
CA PRO A 105 13.02 12.19 -15.52
C PRO A 105 11.85 11.94 -14.55
N TRP A 106 10.63 11.79 -15.06
CA TRP A 106 9.41 11.85 -14.25
C TRP A 106 8.63 10.52 -14.15
N ILE A 107 8.72 9.62 -15.14
CA ILE A 107 7.92 8.37 -15.15
C ILE A 107 8.48 7.36 -14.14
N GLY A 108 9.80 7.18 -14.08
CA GLY A 108 10.43 6.31 -13.09
C GLY A 108 10.14 6.78 -11.66
N ALA A 109 10.25 8.09 -11.44
CA ALA A 109 9.92 8.75 -10.18
C ALA A 109 8.45 8.56 -9.77
N LEU A 110 7.51 8.70 -10.73
CA LEU A 110 6.09 8.49 -10.51
C LEU A 110 5.81 7.06 -10.04
N PHE A 111 6.28 6.06 -10.78
CA PHE A 111 6.04 4.66 -10.44
C PHE A 111 6.72 4.26 -9.13
N ALA A 112 7.92 4.77 -8.84
CA ALA A 112 8.58 4.56 -7.56
C ALA A 112 7.78 5.16 -6.39
N GLY A 113 7.34 6.42 -6.52
CA GLY A 113 6.55 7.09 -5.49
C GLY A 113 5.19 6.42 -5.23
N ILE A 114 4.49 6.00 -6.30
CA ILE A 114 3.22 5.27 -6.17
C ILE A 114 3.46 3.91 -5.50
N SER A 115 4.42 3.14 -6.02
CA SER A 115 4.65 1.76 -5.57
C SER A 115 5.12 1.70 -4.12
N ILE A 116 6.00 2.60 -3.67
CA ILE A 116 6.45 2.64 -2.26
C ILE A 116 5.30 3.02 -1.32
N CYS A 117 4.46 3.99 -1.69
CA CYS A 117 3.32 4.39 -0.87
C CYS A 117 2.26 3.29 -0.79
N LEU A 118 1.97 2.63 -1.92
CA LEU A 118 1.10 1.46 -1.94
C LEU A 118 1.71 0.31 -1.12
N ALA A 119 3.02 0.09 -1.18
CA ALA A 119 3.68 -0.95 -0.38
C ALA A 119 3.56 -0.67 1.11
N ILE A 120 3.77 0.58 1.54
CA ILE A 120 3.58 1.02 2.93
C ILE A 120 2.13 0.80 3.39
N PHE A 121 1.16 1.15 2.55
CA PHE A 121 -0.26 0.95 2.84
C PHE A 121 -0.66 -0.54 2.90
N VAL A 122 -0.18 -1.34 1.96
CA VAL A 122 -0.60 -2.73 1.79
C VAL A 122 0.15 -3.69 2.71
N ALA A 123 1.40 -3.38 3.10
CA ALA A 123 2.22 -4.19 4.02
C ALA A 123 1.49 -4.63 5.31
N PRO A 124 0.85 -3.73 6.10
CA PRO A 124 0.11 -4.15 7.28
C PRO A 124 -1.12 -5.01 6.96
N ILE A 125 -1.76 -4.82 5.80
CA ILE A 125 -2.90 -5.64 5.36
C ILE A 125 -2.43 -7.08 5.11
N ILE A 126 -1.38 -7.26 4.30
CA ILE A 126 -0.80 -8.57 3.98
C ILE A 126 -0.24 -9.22 5.23
N GLY A 127 0.42 -8.47 6.10
CA GLY A 127 0.98 -8.99 7.35
C GLY A 127 -0.10 -9.64 8.21
N LEU A 128 -1.21 -8.94 8.43
CA LEU A 128 -2.34 -9.46 9.20
C LEU A 128 -3.01 -10.65 8.51
N LEU A 129 -3.25 -10.58 7.20
CA LEU A 129 -3.87 -11.67 6.44
C LEU A 129 -2.98 -12.93 6.38
N SER A 130 -1.67 -12.76 6.30
CA SER A 130 -0.70 -13.87 6.34
C SER A 130 -0.75 -14.59 7.68
N ILE A 131 -0.80 -13.84 8.79
CA ILE A 131 -0.95 -14.41 10.14
C ILE A 131 -2.27 -15.18 10.24
N LYS A 132 -3.37 -14.63 9.71
CA LYS A 132 -4.66 -15.31 9.69
C LYS A 132 -4.60 -16.63 8.94
N ALA A 133 -4.01 -16.63 7.74
CA ALA A 133 -3.90 -17.82 6.91
C ALA A 133 -3.10 -18.93 7.62
N ILE A 134 -1.99 -18.57 8.27
CA ILE A 134 -1.19 -19.52 9.07
C ILE A 134 -2.01 -20.12 10.22
N TRP A 135 -2.75 -19.27 10.94
CA TRP A 135 -3.59 -19.72 12.05
C TRP A 135 -4.73 -20.65 11.58
N GLU A 136 -5.36 -20.35 10.44
CA GLU A 136 -6.42 -21.19 9.88
C GLU A 136 -5.87 -22.56 9.47
N MET A 137 -4.71 -22.61 8.80
CA MET A 137 -4.03 -23.87 8.45
C MET A 137 -3.67 -24.70 9.70
N GLY A 138 -3.21 -24.06 10.77
CA GLY A 138 -2.83 -24.76 12.00
C GLY A 138 -3.99 -25.28 12.84
N ARG A 139 -5.20 -24.72 12.68
CA ARG A 139 -6.41 -25.15 13.40
C ARG A 139 -7.16 -26.28 12.69
N GLU A 140 -6.98 -26.43 11.38
CA GLU A 140 -7.60 -27.50 10.60
C GLU A 140 -6.89 -28.86 10.75
N VAL A 141 -5.76 -28.89 11.49
CA VAL A 141 -5.05 -30.10 11.95
C VAL A 141 -5.48 -30.46 13.36
#